data_AF-A0A200QEU5-F1
#
_entry.id   AF-A0A200QEU5-F1
#
_cell.length_a   1.000
_cell.length_b   1.000
_cell.length_c   1.000
_cell.angle_alpha   90.00
_cell.angle_beta   90.00
_cell.angle_gamma   90.00
#
_symmetry.space_group_name_H-M   'P 1'
#
loop_
_entity.id
_entity.type
_entity.pdbx_description
1 polymer ?
#
loop_
_entity_poly.entity_id
_entity_poly.type
_entity_poly.pdbx_seq_one_letter_code
_entity_poly.pdbx_strand_id
1 'polypeptide(L)'
;MTVPDQTIEEAETGIKTHVQDLLNVKELIELESWRETQKALRRSSSYLKQDIYTLIQAKPGNQRPLLRKLYSELFNNVTRLDYAARSKDAILVRKCYENIVVALDDILPKL
;
A
#
# COMPACT_ATOMS: atom_id res chain seq x y z
N MET A 1 10.65 -16.88 5.28
CA MET A 1 11.31 -16.16 4.17
C MET A 1 11.93 -14.93 4.78
N THR A 2 13.25 -14.91 4.94
CA THR A 2 14.00 -13.71 5.34
C THR A 2 13.84 -12.67 4.25
N VAL A 3 13.45 -11.45 4.63
CA VAL A 3 13.23 -10.30 3.74
C VAL A 3 14.49 -10.08 2.89
N PRO A 4 14.42 -9.79 1.58
CA PRO A 4 15.61 -9.47 0.80
C PRO A 4 16.33 -8.26 1.39
N ASP A 5 17.65 -8.20 1.20
CA ASP A 5 18.55 -7.06 1.41
C ASP A 5 18.15 -5.85 0.52
N GLN A 6 16.89 -5.39 0.57
CA GLN A 6 16.55 -4.13 -0.08
C GLN A 6 17.26 -3.01 0.68
N THR A 7 18.12 -2.31 -0.03
CA THR A 7 18.81 -1.13 0.47
C THR A 7 17.85 0.04 0.62
N ILE A 8 18.24 1.03 1.44
CA ILE A 8 17.46 2.26 1.58
C ILE A 8 17.33 2.97 0.24
N GLU A 9 18.40 3.02 -0.56
CA GLU A 9 18.43 3.66 -1.88
C GLU A 9 17.48 2.99 -2.89
N GLU A 10 17.43 1.66 -2.90
CA GLU A 10 16.46 0.91 -3.71
C GLU A 10 15.02 1.20 -3.29
N ALA A 11 14.76 1.32 -1.99
CA ALA A 11 13.44 1.68 -1.48
C ALA A 11 13.05 3.13 -1.86
N GLU A 12 13.96 4.08 -1.72
CA GLU A 12 13.73 5.50 -2.09
C GLU A 12 13.48 5.66 -3.59
N THR A 13 14.17 4.88 -4.42
CA THR A 13 14.01 4.92 -5.88
C THR A 13 12.72 4.21 -6.31
N GLY A 14 12.39 3.08 -5.68
CA GLY A 14 11.25 2.24 -6.03
C GLY A 14 9.90 2.78 -5.55
N ILE A 15 9.86 3.46 -4.39
CA ILE A 15 8.60 3.79 -3.71
C ILE A 15 7.62 4.58 -4.59
N LYS A 16 8.10 5.54 -5.39
CA LYS A 16 7.23 6.34 -6.26
C LYS A 16 6.51 5.48 -7.29
N THR A 17 7.23 4.54 -7.90
CA THR A 17 6.68 3.59 -8.87
C THR A 17 5.67 2.66 -8.20
N HIS A 18 6.02 2.10 -7.04
CA HIS A 18 5.14 1.16 -6.36
C HIS A 18 3.88 1.83 -5.78
N VAL A 19 3.95 3.10 -5.38
CA VAL A 19 2.77 3.92 -5.05
C VAL A 19 1.88 4.09 -6.28
N GLN A 20 2.45 4.46 -7.42
CA GLN A 20 1.68 4.65 -8.66
C GLN A 20 1.00 3.34 -9.09
N ASP A 21 1.71 2.21 -9.03
CA ASP A 21 1.16 0.89 -9.33
C ASP A 21 -0.02 0.54 -8.41
N LEU A 22 0.06 0.90 -7.13
CA LEU A 22 -1.04 0.71 -6.18
C LEU A 22 -2.23 1.61 -6.50
N LEU A 23 -2.00 2.85 -6.93
CA LEU A 23 -3.07 3.79 -7.30
C LEU A 23 -3.77 3.42 -8.61
N ASN A 24 -3.03 2.84 -9.56
CA ASN A 24 -3.53 2.41 -10.87
C ASN A 24 -4.57 1.28 -10.80
N VAL A 25 -4.72 0.61 -9.64
CA VAL A 25 -5.82 -0.37 -9.44
C VAL A 25 -7.20 0.26 -9.58
N LYS A 26 -7.31 1.59 -9.51
CA LYS A 26 -8.54 2.34 -9.73
C LYS A 26 -9.25 1.98 -11.03
N GLU A 27 -8.50 1.86 -12.13
CA GLU A 27 -9.06 1.53 -13.44
C GLU A 27 -9.77 0.16 -13.41
N LEU A 28 -9.18 -0.82 -12.72
CA LEU A 28 -9.76 -2.15 -12.56
C LEU A 28 -10.99 -2.14 -11.65
N ILE A 29 -11.01 -1.26 -10.64
CA ILE A 29 -12.15 -1.05 -9.75
C ILE A 29 -13.33 -0.42 -10.52
N GLU A 30 -13.05 0.58 -11.36
CA GLU A 30 -14.06 1.26 -12.19
C GLU A 30 -14.68 0.32 -13.23
N LEU A 31 -13.89 -0.62 -13.75
CA LEU A 31 -14.34 -1.69 -14.63
C LEU A 31 -14.95 -2.89 -13.89
N GLU A 32 -15.09 -2.83 -12.56
CA GLU A 32 -15.57 -3.93 -11.71
C GLU A 32 -14.84 -5.27 -11.95
N SER A 33 -13.58 -5.19 -12.38
CA SER A 33 -12.74 -6.34 -12.72
C SER A 33 -12.14 -6.92 -11.44
N TRP A 34 -12.97 -7.49 -10.57
CA TRP A 34 -12.61 -7.84 -9.20
C TRP A 34 -11.42 -8.78 -9.07
N ARG A 35 -11.35 -9.81 -9.93
CA ARG A 35 -10.23 -10.76 -9.91
C ARG A 35 -8.91 -10.11 -10.29
N GLU A 36 -8.92 -9.23 -11.29
CA GLU A 36 -7.74 -8.50 -11.72
C GLU A 36 -7.36 -7.41 -10.71
N THR A 37 -8.35 -6.76 -10.10
CA THR A 37 -8.15 -5.83 -8.98
C THR A 37 -7.38 -6.51 -7.85
N GLN A 38 -7.79 -7.70 -7.41
CA GLN A 38 -7.09 -8.44 -6.35
C GLN A 38 -5.64 -8.78 -6.74
N LYS A 39 -5.41 -9.24 -7.98
CA LYS A 39 -4.06 -9.57 -8.46
C LYS A 39 -3.15 -8.35 -8.49
N ALA A 40 -3.63 -7.26 -9.09
CA ALA A 40 -2.89 -6.01 -9.20
C ALA A 40 -2.61 -5.42 -7.81
N LEU A 41 -3.61 -5.40 -6.92
CA LEU A 41 -3.49 -4.92 -5.55
C LEU A 41 -2.46 -5.73 -4.75
N ARG A 42 -2.52 -7.07 -4.79
CA ARG A 42 -1.57 -7.92 -4.05
C ARG A 42 -0.15 -7.76 -4.54
N ARG A 43 0.05 -7.64 -5.86
CA ARG A 43 1.38 -7.41 -6.45
C ARG A 43 1.94 -6.05 -6.04
N SER A 44 1.22 -4.97 -6.33
CA SER A 44 1.66 -3.60 -6.04
C SER A 44 1.88 -3.37 -4.54
N SER A 45 0.94 -3.82 -3.70
CA SER A 45 1.06 -3.66 -2.25
C SER A 45 2.22 -4.45 -1.65
N SER A 46 2.59 -5.62 -2.20
CA SER A 46 3.73 -6.39 -1.69
C SER A 46 5.04 -5.64 -1.80
N TYR A 47 5.29 -4.98 -2.94
CA TYR A 47 6.50 -4.18 -3.14
C TYR A 47 6.48 -2.93 -2.27
N LEU A 48 5.37 -2.18 -2.27
CA LEU A 48 5.24 -0.98 -1.46
C LEU A 48 5.37 -1.27 0.04
N LYS A 49 4.90 -2.43 0.49
CA LYS A 49 5.03 -2.90 1.86
C LYS A 49 6.48 -3.09 2.29
N GLN A 50 7.32 -3.55 1.36
CA GLN A 50 8.75 -3.71 1.58
C GLN A 50 9.43 -2.34 1.64
N ASP A 51 9.21 -1.47 0.66
CA ASP A 51 9.84 -0.14 0.60
C ASP A 51 9.55 0.66 1.87
N ILE A 52 8.26 0.82 2.21
CA ILE A 52 7.86 1.64 3.35
C ILE A 52 8.44 1.06 4.64
N TYR A 53 8.48 -0.27 4.78
CA TYR A 53 9.07 -0.88 5.97
C TYR A 53 10.58 -0.58 6.07
N THR A 54 11.33 -0.70 4.96
CA THR A 54 12.75 -0.35 4.88
C THR A 54 13.00 1.11 5.27
N LEU A 55 12.23 2.04 4.71
CA LEU A 55 12.32 3.47 5.03
C LEU A 55 12.00 3.77 6.50
N ILE A 56 10.98 3.11 7.07
CA ILE A 56 10.66 3.24 8.49
C ILE A 56 11.81 2.78 9.38
N GLN A 57 12.51 1.70 9.02
CA GLN A 57 13.66 1.21 9.81
C GLN A 57 14.87 2.14 9.72
N ALA A 58 14.99 2.95 8.67
CA ALA A 58 16.03 3.97 8.53
C ALA A 58 15.78 5.22 9.41
N LYS A 59 14.54 5.48 9.83
CA LYS A 59 14.20 6.67 10.63
C LYS A 59 14.69 6.63 12.08
N PRO A 60 14.83 7.80 12.75
CA PRO A 60 15.09 7.87 14.19
C PRO A 60 14.04 7.12 15.02
N GLY A 61 14.47 6.51 16.13
CA GLY A 61 13.64 5.62 16.94
C GLY A 61 12.35 6.27 17.47
N ASN A 62 12.34 7.58 17.73
CA ASN A 62 11.18 8.34 18.20
C ASN A 62 10.11 8.57 17.10
N GLN A 63 10.47 8.49 15.82
CA GLN A 63 9.54 8.68 14.70
C GLN A 63 8.86 7.36 14.28
N ARG A 64 9.52 6.22 14.51
CA ARG A 64 9.06 4.89 14.08
C ARG A 64 7.67 4.50 14.61
N PRO A 65 7.26 4.79 15.86
CA PRO A 65 5.94 4.42 16.36
C PRO A 65 4.79 5.02 15.53
N LEU A 66 4.88 6.32 15.20
CA LEU A 66 3.88 6.99 14.38
C LEU A 66 3.85 6.39 12.97
N LEU A 67 5.02 6.21 12.34
CA LEU A 67 5.10 5.65 10.99
C LEU A 67 4.59 4.22 10.92
N ARG A 68 4.86 3.38 11.93
CA ARG A 68 4.32 2.01 12.00
C ARG A 68 2.81 2.01 12.13
N LYS A 69 2.22 2.97 12.86
CA LYS A 69 0.76 3.13 12.93
C LYS A 69 0.18 3.44 11.55
N LEU A 70 0.74 4.44 10.85
CA LEU A 70 0.30 4.82 9.50
C LEU A 70 0.48 3.68 8.49
N TYR A 71 1.59 2.96 8.59
CA TYR A 71 1.87 1.78 7.78
C TYR A 71 0.80 0.69 8.00
N SER A 72 0.48 0.38 9.27
CA SER A 72 -0.58 -0.58 9.58
C SER A 72 -1.93 -0.11 9.04
N GLU A 73 -2.27 1.16 9.17
CA GLU A 73 -3.51 1.73 8.66
C GLU A 73 -3.64 1.60 7.13
N LEU A 74 -2.59 1.93 6.39
CA LEU A 74 -2.52 1.76 4.93
C LEU A 74 -2.78 0.29 4.53
N PHE A 75 -2.00 -0.65 5.07
CA PHE A 75 -2.08 -2.06 4.65
C PHE A 75 -3.29 -2.81 5.22
N ASN A 76 -3.90 -2.30 6.29
CA ASN A 76 -5.21 -2.76 6.73
C ASN A 76 -6.29 -2.41 5.70
N ASN A 77 -6.28 -1.19 5.14
CA ASN A 77 -7.21 -0.82 4.07
C ASN A 77 -6.98 -1.62 2.79
N VAL A 78 -5.72 -1.93 2.43
CA VAL A 78 -5.40 -2.85 1.32
C VAL A 78 -6.02 -4.23 1.56
N THR A 79 -5.87 -4.79 2.75
CA THR A 79 -6.43 -6.12 3.09
C THR A 79 -7.95 -6.11 3.04
N ARG A 80 -8.59 -5.03 3.51
CA ARG A 80 -10.05 -4.85 3.43
C ARG A 80 -10.54 -4.71 2.00
N LEU A 81 -9.81 -3.97 1.15
CA LEU A 81 -10.12 -3.86 -0.27
C LEU A 81 -10.05 -5.23 -0.96
N ASP A 82 -9.01 -6.02 -0.69
CA ASP A 82 -8.87 -7.38 -1.23
C ASP A 82 -10.06 -8.27 -0.89
N TYR A 83 -10.52 -8.21 0.37
CA TYR A 83 -11.70 -8.94 0.82
C TYR A 83 -13.00 -8.40 0.19
N ALA A 84 -13.17 -7.09 0.12
CA ALA A 84 -14.34 -6.46 -0.49
C ALA A 84 -14.44 -6.82 -1.99
N ALA A 85 -13.33 -6.80 -2.72
CA ALA A 85 -13.26 -7.23 -4.12
C ALA A 85 -13.61 -8.71 -4.27
N ARG A 86 -13.15 -9.58 -3.36
CA ARG A 86 -13.55 -11.01 -3.34
C ARG A 86 -15.07 -11.17 -3.24
N SER A 87 -15.70 -10.36 -2.39
CA SER A 87 -17.15 -10.37 -2.14
C SER A 87 -17.94 -9.54 -3.16
N LYS A 88 -17.26 -8.88 -4.12
CA LYS A 88 -17.84 -7.97 -5.12
C LYS A 88 -18.64 -6.82 -4.50
N ASP A 89 -18.25 -6.39 -3.30
CA ASP A 89 -18.87 -5.25 -2.62
C ASP A 89 -18.27 -3.95 -3.15
N ALA A 90 -18.86 -3.41 -4.22
CA ALA A 90 -18.34 -2.23 -4.91
C ALA A 90 -18.28 -0.99 -4.00
N ILE A 91 -19.22 -0.84 -3.07
CA ILE A 91 -19.28 0.29 -2.13
C ILE A 91 -18.08 0.20 -1.18
N LEU A 92 -17.86 -0.98 -0.60
CA LEU A 92 -16.74 -1.18 0.32
C LEU A 92 -15.39 -1.11 -0.38
N VAL A 93 -15.28 -1.60 -1.62
CA VAL A 93 -14.07 -1.46 -2.44
C VAL A 93 -13.71 0.01 -2.63
N ARG A 94 -14.66 0.85 -3.06
CA ARG A 94 -14.43 2.29 -3.28
C ARG A 94 -14.02 2.99 -2.00
N LYS A 95 -14.72 2.73 -0.89
CA LYS A 95 -14.39 3.27 0.43
C LYS A 95 -12.97 2.88 0.88
N CYS A 96 -12.59 1.62 0.70
CA CYS A 96 -11.25 1.17 1.05
C CYS A 96 -10.18 1.79 0.13
N TYR A 97 -10.47 2.00 -1.15
CA TYR A 97 -9.57 2.67 -2.08
C TYR A 97 -9.34 4.13 -1.67
N GLU A 98 -10.39 4.89 -1.37
CA GLU A 98 -10.29 6.27 -0.87
C GLU A 98 -9.45 6.34 0.41
N ASN A 99 -9.66 5.43 1.35
CA ASN A 99 -8.84 5.36 2.57
C ASN A 99 -7.36 5.03 2.28
N ILE A 100 -7.07 4.21 1.26
CA ILE A 100 -5.69 3.93 0.83
C ILE A 100 -5.04 5.22 0.32
N VAL A 101 -5.74 6.01 -0.51
CA VAL A 101 -5.23 7.29 -1.02
C VAL A 101 -4.90 8.24 0.14
N VAL A 102 -5.83 8.41 1.09
CA VAL A 102 -5.61 9.26 2.28
C VAL A 102 -4.42 8.76 3.12
N ALA A 103 -4.33 7.44 3.35
CA ALA A 103 -3.23 6.88 4.14
C ALA A 103 -1.87 7.04 3.44
N LEU A 104 -1.83 7.04 2.10
CA LEU A 104 -0.63 7.35 1.32
C LEU A 104 -0.23 8.82 1.49
N ASP A 105 -1.18 9.74 1.36
CA ASP A 105 -0.95 11.18 1.57
C ASP A 105 -0.46 11.48 3.00
N ASP A 106 -0.90 10.69 3.98
CA ASP A 106 -0.45 10.82 5.36
C ASP A 106 0.97 10.27 5.58
N ILE A 107 1.32 9.12 5.01
CA ILE A 107 2.59 8.46 5.31
C ILE A 107 3.75 8.98 4.46
N LEU A 108 3.54 9.21 3.16
CA LEU A 108 4.62 9.53 2.21
C LEU A 108 5.43 10.78 2.59
N PRO A 109 4.82 11.90 3.05
CA PRO A 109 5.58 13.08 3.45
C PRO A 109 6.40 12.90 4.75
N LYS A 110 6.15 11.81 5.50
CA LYS A 110 6.80 11.52 6.79
C LYS A 110 7.88 10.43 6.66
N LEU A 111 7.96 9.76 5.50
CA LEU A 111 9.02 8.81 5.15
C LEU A 111 10.31 9.52 4.79
#